data_AF-A0A2M7CN79-F1
#
_entry.id   AF-A0A2M7CN79-F1
#
_cell.length_a   1.000
_cell.length_b   1.000
_cell.length_c   1.000
_cell.angle_alpha   90.00
_cell.angle_beta   90.00
_cell.angle_gamma   90.00
#
_symmetry.space_group_name_H-M   'P 1'
#
loop_
_entity.id
_entity.type
_entity.pdbx_description
1 polymer ?
#
loop_
_entity_poly.entity_id
_entity_poly.type
_entity_poly.pdbx_seq_one_letter_code
_entity_poly.pdbx_strand_id
1 'polypeptide(L)' 'MIDVNELRKGVTFEMDGSLYKVLDYSHNKTGRGNASIRIK' A
#
# COMPACT_ATOMS: atom_id res chain seq x y z
N MET A 1 -4.74 -11.10 -6.33
CA MET A 1 -4.01 -10.84 -5.07
C MET A 1 -2.90 -9.86 -5.43
N ILE A 2 -3.03 -8.60 -5.05
CA ILE A 2 -2.03 -7.57 -5.37
C ILE A 2 -0.93 -7.60 -4.30
N ASP A 3 0.34 -7.49 -4.69
CA ASP A 3 1.42 -7.36 -3.72
C ASP A 3 1.35 -5.96 -3.09
N VAL A 4 1.56 -5.89 -1.77
CA VAL A 4 1.65 -4.63 -1.04
C VAL A 4 2.77 -3.73 -1.59
N ASN A 5 3.80 -4.32 -2.20
CA ASN A 5 4.87 -3.59 -2.88
C ASN A 5 4.43 -2.91 -4.18
N GLU A 6 3.34 -3.36 -4.79
CA GLU A 6 2.78 -2.78 -6.01
C GLU A 6 1.81 -1.63 -5.71
N LEU A 7 1.43 -1.40 -4.45
CA LEU A 7 0.61 -0.28 -4.03
C LEU A 7 1.40 1.03 -4.09
N ARG A 8 1.59 1.57 -5.30
CA ARG A 8 2.21 2.87 -5.56
C ARG A 8 1.14 3.95 -5.73
N LYS A 9 1.54 5.21 -5.58
CA LYS A 9 0.68 6.37 -5.84
C LYS A 9 0.05 6.28 -7.24
N GLY A 10 -1.27 6.36 -7.30
CA GLY A 10 -2.06 6.24 -8.52
C GLY A 10 -2.62 4.85 -8.80
N VAL A 11 -2.17 3.81 -8.09
CA VAL A 11 -2.71 2.45 -8.23
C VAL A 11 -4.13 2.41 -7.68
N THR A 12 -5.00 1.71 -8.40
CA THR A 12 -6.39 1.48 -8.01
C THR A 12 -6.51 0.01 -7.62
N PHE A 13 -7.05 -0.27 -6.44
CA PHE A 13 -7.21 -1.63 -5.93
C PHE A 13 -8.60 -1.80 -5.30
N GLU A 14 -9.06 -3.03 -5.25
CA GLU A 14 -10.33 -3.37 -4.61
C GLU A 14 -10.05 -3.90 -3.20
N MET A 15 -10.77 -3.36 -2.22
CA MET A 15 -10.72 -3.80 -0.83
C MET A 15 -12.15 -3.85 -0.30
N ASP A 16 -12.56 -5.00 0.23
CA ASP A 16 -13.90 -5.22 0.80
C ASP A 16 -15.04 -4.82 -0.17
N GLY A 17 -14.86 -5.09 -1.47
CA GLY A 17 -15.84 -4.78 -2.52
C GLY A 17 -15.90 -3.30 -2.94
N SER A 18 -14.99 -2.47 -2.42
CA SER A 18 -14.89 -1.04 -2.75
C SER A 18 -13.57 -0.73 -3.46
N LEU A 19 -13.63 0.12 -4.50
CA LEU A 19 -12.46 0.57 -5.25
C LEU A 19 -11.80 1.76 -4.57
N TYR A 20 -10.52 1.60 -4.25
CA TYR A 20 -9.69 2.64 -3.65
C TYR A 20 -8.54 3.02 -4.59
N LYS A 21 -8.12 4.28 -4.52
CA LYS A 21 -6.95 4.79 -5.23
C LYS A 21 -5.92 5.27 -4.23
N VAL A 22 -4.68 4.80 -4.39
CA VAL A 22 -3.55 5.23 -3.54
C VAL A 22 -3.20 6.68 -3.87
N LEU A 23 -3.39 7.60 -2.94
CA LEU A 23 -3.02 9.01 -3.07
C LEU A 23 -1.61 9.27 -2.56
N ASP A 24 -1.20 8.55 -1.52
CA ASP A 24 0.13 8.65 -0.95
C ASP A 24 0.67 7.29 -0.51
N TYR A 25 1.98 7.10 -0.63
CA TYR A 25 2.66 5.84 -0.33
C TYR A 25 3.84 6.10 0.62
N SER A 26 3.77 5.51 1.81
CA SER A 26 4.83 5.56 2.81
C SER A 26 5.31 4.15 3.15
N HIS A 27 6.55 3.84 2.80
CA HIS A 27 7.22 2.60 3.17
C HIS A 27 8.18 2.86 4.33
N ASN A 28 7.88 2.31 5.51
CA ASN A 28 8.78 2.36 6.65
C ASN A 28 9.30 0.96 6.96
N LYS A 29 10.63 0.82 6.96
CA LYS A 29 11.32 -0.38 7.41
C LYS A 29 12.22 -0.02 8.59
N THR A 30 11.77 -0.34 9.79
CA THR A 30 12.49 0.00 11.02
C THR A 30 13.42 -1.15 11.42
N GLY A 31 14.73 -0.91 11.39
CA GLY A 31 15.75 -1.88 11.82
C GLY A 31 15.71 -3.20 11.04
N ARG A 32 15.82 -4.33 11.74
CA ARG A 32 15.70 -5.69 11.18
C ARG A 32 14.27 -6.25 11.18
N GLY A 33 13.26 -5.41 11.46
CA GLY A 33 11.86 -5.82 11.56
C GLY A 33 11.10 -5.84 10.23
N ASN A 34 9.81 -6.18 10.33
CA ASN A 34 8.88 -6.18 9.21
C ASN A 34 8.63 -4.76 8.68
N ALA A 35 8.46 -4.63 7.38
CA ALA A 35 8.10 -3.38 6.74
C ALA A 35 6.61 -3.08 6.93
N SER A 36 6.29 -1.84 7.27
CA SER A 36 4.91 -1.35 7.30
C SER A 36 4.71 -0.38 6.15
N ILE A 37 3.67 -0.62 5.36
CA ILE A 37 3.24 0.25 4.28
C ILE A 37 1.98 0.97 4.72
N ARG A 38 2.00 2.30 4.66
CA ARG A 38 0.83 3.14 4.88
C ARG A 38 0.47 3.78 3.55
N ILE A 39 -0.79 3.61 3.17
CA ILE A 39 -1.40 4.26 2.02
C ILE A 39 -2.53 5.15 2.51
N LYS A 40 -2.68 6.32 1.89
CA LYS A 40 -3.77 7.26 2.11
C LYS A 40 -4.53 7.48 0.81
#